data_AF-A0A2K2H5J5-F1
#
_entry.id   AF-A0A2K2H5J5-F1
#
_cell.length_a   1.000
_cell.length_b   1.000
_cell.length_c   1.000
_cell.angle_alpha   90.00
_cell.angle_beta   90.00
_cell.angle_gamma   90.00
#
_symmetry.space_group_name_H-M   'P 1'
#
loop_
_entity.id
_entity.type
_entity.pdbx_description
1 polymer ?
#
loop_
_entity_poly.entity_id
_entity_poly.type
_entity_poly.pdbx_seq_one_letter_code
_entity_poly.pdbx_strand_id
1 'polypeptide(L)'
;MNFNIEIVKVLGRLAEDVYSDNNLKNMAKFDGYQVKAFSQPSNNGFQALLLEKIDPNTAGSKYVFAFRGTEVSFSTPVETWRDLIQTDVLDMGLRDVPAQFLEAILFVQEQMAAVPDLTVQNTTLTGHSLGGSLATAVSYVFGFQAYGYNPFGIAKNDLFTAATIGDVFRGVVEDVLPFYVSDPTSVNINTIQNTTVIHAIADGLGLDVNRLISALNSSTPVTGTPGTNINVVSVGADYQELVSGLVTDIVGGLIGDFQPIVEHQNTFAGGFFSHGIAALNENIAIYNNLLTLLPGYDYLGLTDVISNVSSRDNQVHRVLVGLADLLQIPGAGSLDSPALSGQLAQHTGLNLSLTALTNLPPDEIAFNATDNSATGLAYRYALSHLNPFVVIGDASLYTPHNQSGELDQYDPSNDQGTLSNNWIHDRAEMLYWQMKVDGEKAFASDAHPYVKDSPPAVRFVDHAGGRRIVLRNKWIGGSNRRQIHFGSNNSELLEGGNSFDRFYGMAGKIMQIMQPWRTA
;
A
#
# COMPACT_ATOMS: atom_id res chain seq x y z
N MET A 1 5.91 18.67 -6.23
CA MET A 1 6.91 18.33 -5.21
C MET A 1 7.49 16.98 -5.61
N ASN A 2 8.82 16.82 -5.73
CA ASN A 2 9.39 15.56 -6.20
C ASN A 2 9.46 14.57 -5.03
N PHE A 3 8.43 13.76 -4.89
CA PHE A 3 8.46 12.54 -4.09
C PHE A 3 9.69 11.72 -4.50
N ASN A 4 10.64 11.53 -3.57
CA ASN A 4 11.90 10.85 -3.86
C ASN A 4 11.90 9.47 -3.20
N ILE A 5 11.77 8.45 -4.04
CA ILE A 5 11.68 7.04 -3.63
C ILE A 5 12.91 6.56 -2.83
N GLU A 6 14.10 7.12 -3.10
CA GLU A 6 15.31 6.77 -2.36
C GLU A 6 15.32 7.39 -0.96
N ILE A 7 14.76 8.59 -0.78
CA ILE A 7 14.62 9.19 0.56
C ILE A 7 13.64 8.37 1.39
N VAL A 8 12.50 7.96 0.81
CA VAL A 8 11.52 7.08 1.47
C VAL A 8 12.17 5.77 1.89
N LYS A 9 12.93 5.15 1.01
CA LYS A 9 13.63 3.89 1.30
C LYS A 9 14.65 4.04 2.44
N VAL A 10 15.45 5.10 2.45
CA VAL A 10 16.47 5.33 3.49
C VAL A 10 15.82 5.63 4.83
N LEU A 11 14.85 6.55 4.86
CA LEU A 11 14.19 6.95 6.11
C LEU A 11 13.31 5.84 6.71
N GLY A 12 12.77 4.94 5.88
CA GLY A 12 12.07 3.73 6.31
C GLY A 12 12.98 2.73 7.01
N ARG A 13 14.21 2.52 6.50
CA ARG A 13 15.23 1.71 7.19
C ARG A 13 15.66 2.34 8.51
N LEU A 14 15.89 3.65 8.56
CA LEU A 14 16.19 4.34 9.82
C LEU A 14 15.05 4.23 10.84
N ALA A 15 13.79 4.24 10.39
CA ALA A 15 12.62 4.02 11.23
C ALA A 15 12.49 2.57 11.73
N GLU A 16 13.13 1.60 11.07
CA GLU A 16 13.27 0.22 11.55
C GLU A 16 14.41 0.09 12.55
N ASP A 17 15.59 0.63 12.20
CA ASP A 17 16.80 0.43 12.96
C ASP A 17 16.71 0.98 14.40
N VAL A 18 15.85 1.99 14.62
CA VAL A 18 15.57 2.57 15.95
C VAL A 18 14.94 1.57 16.94
N TYR A 19 14.43 0.42 16.48
CA TYR A 19 13.90 -0.65 17.34
C TYR A 19 14.95 -1.65 17.80
N SER A 20 16.16 -1.66 17.23
CA SER A 20 17.12 -2.72 17.53
C SER A 20 17.64 -2.65 18.99
N ASP A 21 17.22 -3.63 19.79
CA ASP A 21 17.45 -3.76 21.25
C ASP A 21 18.93 -3.94 21.66
N ASN A 22 19.87 -3.97 20.71
CA ASN A 22 21.31 -4.01 21.00
C ASN A 22 21.79 -2.64 21.49
N ASN A 23 21.25 -2.18 22.63
CA ASN A 23 21.50 -0.90 23.29
C ASN A 23 21.77 0.20 22.25
N LEU A 24 20.79 1.02 21.87
CA LEU A 24 20.97 2.20 20.99
C LEU A 24 22.34 2.92 21.17
N LYS A 25 22.87 2.95 22.40
CA LYS A 25 24.23 3.40 22.80
C LYS A 25 25.45 2.69 22.14
N ASN A 26 25.32 1.47 21.63
CA ASN A 26 26.38 0.66 21.02
C ASN A 26 26.34 0.71 19.48
N MET A 27 25.25 1.21 18.89
CA MET A 27 25.14 1.40 17.45
C MET A 27 25.73 2.74 17.06
N ALA A 28 26.97 2.71 16.60
CA ALA A 28 27.66 3.93 16.16
C ALA A 28 27.20 4.41 14.78
N LYS A 29 26.65 3.53 13.94
CA LYS A 29 26.36 3.80 12.52
C LYS A 29 25.13 3.05 12.02
N PHE A 30 24.35 3.74 11.21
CA PHE A 30 23.29 3.24 10.36
C PHE A 30 23.70 3.46 8.89
N ASP A 31 22.92 2.95 7.94
CA ASP A 31 23.18 3.15 6.51
C ASP A 31 23.39 4.63 6.16
N GLY A 32 24.65 5.05 6.02
CA GLY A 32 25.04 6.42 5.69
C GLY A 32 24.93 7.47 6.80
N TYR A 33 24.55 7.08 8.02
CA TYR A 33 24.39 7.99 9.18
C TYR A 33 25.13 7.50 10.42
N GLN A 34 25.45 8.41 11.34
CA GLN A 34 25.96 8.11 12.68
C GLN A 34 25.07 8.74 13.76
N VAL A 35 25.05 8.17 14.97
CA VAL A 35 24.31 8.81 16.07
C VAL A 35 25.06 10.02 16.59
N LYS A 36 24.36 11.15 16.67
CA LYS A 36 24.82 12.40 17.28
C LYS A 36 24.28 12.59 18.70
N ALA A 37 23.02 12.19 18.94
CA ALA A 37 22.41 12.24 20.27
C ALA A 37 21.31 11.19 20.46
N PHE A 38 20.99 10.90 21.72
CA PHE A 38 19.92 10.00 22.16
C PHE A 38 18.97 10.74 23.08
N SER A 39 17.68 10.38 23.05
CA SER A 39 16.75 10.81 24.09
C SER A 39 17.19 10.28 25.45
N GLN A 40 16.84 11.02 26.51
CA GLN A 40 17.03 10.52 27.88
C GLN A 40 16.12 9.31 28.13
N PRO A 41 16.50 8.37 29.01
CA PRO A 41 15.59 7.32 29.45
C PRO A 41 14.33 7.93 30.04
N SER A 42 13.17 7.47 29.58
CA SER A 42 11.88 7.88 30.11
C SER A 42 11.09 6.69 30.63
N ASN A 43 10.30 6.93 31.68
CA ASN A 43 9.39 5.96 32.26
C ASN A 43 8.15 5.70 31.39
N ASN A 44 7.88 6.55 30.39
CA ASN A 44 6.78 6.35 29.44
C ASN A 44 7.22 5.59 28.17
N GLY A 45 8.46 5.10 28.12
CA GLY A 45 8.98 4.33 27.00
C GLY A 45 9.42 5.15 25.78
N PHE A 46 9.42 6.49 25.85
CA PHE A 46 9.92 7.34 24.78
C PHE A 46 11.38 7.05 24.42
N GLN A 47 11.64 6.87 23.13
CA GLN A 47 12.98 6.68 22.59
C GLN A 47 13.14 7.38 21.25
N ALA A 48 14.22 8.16 21.12
CA ALA A 48 14.54 8.86 19.89
C ALA A 48 16.05 9.04 19.69
N LEU A 49 16.44 9.24 18.44
CA LEU A 49 17.81 9.50 18.00
C LEU A 49 17.88 10.80 17.21
N LEU A 50 19.00 11.52 17.35
CA LEU A 50 19.46 12.45 16.34
C LEU A 50 20.61 11.81 15.58
N LEU A 51 20.47 11.70 14.28
CA LEU A 51 21.43 11.12 13.35
C LEU A 51 22.08 12.21 12.50
N GLU A 52 23.36 12.05 12.18
CA GLU A 52 24.12 12.92 11.27
C GLU A 52 24.63 12.11 10.08
N LYS A 53 24.40 12.63 8.88
CA LYS A 53 24.85 12.00 7.65
C LYS A 53 26.38 11.99 7.58
N ILE A 54 26.94 10.82 7.30
CA ILE A 54 28.38 10.59 7.11
C ILE A 54 28.75 10.20 5.68
N ASP A 55 27.82 9.58 4.94
CA ASP A 55 28.02 9.27 3.52
C ASP A 55 27.27 10.29 2.66
N PRO A 56 27.98 11.12 1.86
CA PRO A 56 27.34 12.12 1.00
C PRO A 56 26.46 11.51 -0.09
N ASN A 57 26.64 10.22 -0.43
CA ASN A 57 25.85 9.54 -1.45
C ASN A 57 24.53 8.98 -0.91
N THR A 58 24.39 8.89 0.41
CA THR A 58 23.14 8.44 1.02
C THR A 58 22.07 9.51 0.84
N ALA A 59 20.90 9.13 0.36
CA ALA A 59 19.78 10.05 0.17
C ALA A 59 19.25 10.62 1.52
N GLY A 60 18.62 11.79 1.47
CA GLY A 60 17.98 12.43 2.64
C GLY A 60 18.71 13.66 3.16
N SER A 61 18.37 14.08 4.37
CA SER A 61 18.86 15.31 5.00
C SER A 61 20.22 15.15 5.68
N LYS A 62 20.86 16.27 6.04
CA LYS A 62 22.11 16.23 6.83
C LYS A 62 21.86 15.64 8.22
N TYR A 63 20.75 16.02 8.83
CA TYR A 63 20.29 15.51 10.12
C TYR A 63 18.98 14.74 9.98
N VAL A 64 18.82 13.70 10.78
CA VAL A 64 17.56 12.95 10.87
C VAL A 64 17.20 12.72 12.33
N PHE A 65 16.01 13.15 12.74
CA PHE A 65 15.42 12.69 13.98
C PHE A 65 14.65 11.39 13.71
N ALA A 66 14.98 10.32 14.43
CA ALA A 66 14.29 9.03 14.31
C ALA A 66 13.60 8.71 15.64
N PHE A 67 12.29 8.45 15.60
CA PHE A 67 11.48 8.12 16.78
C PHE A 67 11.04 6.65 16.76
N ARG A 68 11.22 5.96 17.88
CA ARG A 68 10.70 4.59 18.08
C ARG A 68 9.20 4.66 18.41
N GLY A 69 8.43 3.71 17.90
CA GLY A 69 7.07 3.47 18.36
C GLY A 69 7.01 2.47 19.52
N THR A 70 5.80 2.17 20.01
CA THR A 70 5.60 1.15 21.05
C THR A 70 5.73 -0.25 20.45
N GLU A 71 6.53 -1.12 21.08
CA GLU A 71 6.59 -2.52 20.72
C GLU A 71 5.39 -3.28 21.26
N VAL A 72 4.59 -3.85 20.36
CA VAL A 72 3.49 -4.74 20.73
C VAL A 72 3.90 -6.16 20.34
N SER A 73 3.87 -7.09 21.29
CA SER A 73 4.13 -8.51 21.00
C SER A 73 2.86 -9.15 20.43
N PHE A 74 2.82 -9.34 19.10
CA PHE A 74 1.65 -9.82 18.34
C PHE A 74 1.39 -11.33 18.46
N SER A 75 1.28 -11.87 19.68
CA SER A 75 0.93 -13.28 19.88
C SER A 75 -0.55 -13.60 19.65
N THR A 76 -1.43 -12.58 19.67
CA THR A 76 -2.85 -12.66 19.24
C THR A 76 -3.24 -11.37 18.47
N PRO A 77 -3.23 -11.40 17.12
CA PRO A 77 -3.00 -10.19 16.31
C PRO A 77 -4.15 -9.19 16.21
N VAL A 78 -5.40 -9.65 16.09
CA VAL A 78 -6.52 -8.76 15.68
C VAL A 78 -7.12 -8.01 16.87
N GLU A 79 -7.35 -8.71 17.98
CA GLU A 79 -7.93 -8.12 19.19
C GLU A 79 -6.91 -7.21 19.89
N THR A 80 -5.64 -7.62 20.04
CA THR A 80 -4.62 -6.83 20.75
C THR A 80 -4.27 -5.52 20.06
N TRP A 81 -4.19 -5.51 18.72
CA TRP A 81 -3.94 -4.28 17.96
C TRP A 81 -5.17 -3.37 17.94
N ARG A 82 -6.37 -3.93 17.80
CA ARG A 82 -7.61 -3.16 17.88
C ARG A 82 -7.82 -2.58 19.27
N ASP A 83 -7.49 -3.32 20.33
CA ASP A 83 -7.59 -2.88 21.73
C ASP A 83 -6.54 -1.80 22.04
N LEU A 84 -5.30 -1.94 21.57
CA LEU A 84 -4.30 -0.86 21.68
C LEU A 84 -4.69 0.38 20.88
N ILE A 85 -5.19 0.23 19.65
CA ILE A 85 -5.63 1.39 18.86
C ILE A 85 -6.91 2.00 19.44
N GLN A 86 -7.91 1.23 19.83
CA GLN A 86 -9.18 1.76 20.33
C GLN A 86 -9.08 2.33 21.74
N THR A 87 -8.26 1.75 22.61
CA THR A 87 -8.25 2.09 24.03
C THR A 87 -7.05 2.96 24.40
N ASP A 88 -5.90 2.78 23.76
CA ASP A 88 -4.72 3.62 24.04
C ASP A 88 -4.55 4.73 22.99
N VAL A 89 -4.61 4.45 21.68
CA VAL A 89 -4.28 5.42 20.61
C VAL A 89 -5.47 6.27 20.12
N LEU A 90 -6.71 5.79 20.17
CA LEU A 90 -7.92 6.53 19.78
C LEU A 90 -8.44 7.38 20.94
N ASP A 91 -8.22 6.98 22.19
CA ASP A 91 -8.35 7.89 23.33
C ASP A 91 -7.26 9.00 23.28
N MET A 92 -6.07 8.73 22.72
CA MET A 92 -5.07 9.76 22.36
C MET A 92 -5.51 10.67 21.17
N GLY A 93 -6.37 10.16 20.28
CA GLY A 93 -6.90 10.90 19.12
C GLY A 93 -8.16 11.70 19.39
N LEU A 94 -8.85 11.43 20.52
CA LEU A 94 -10.14 12.04 20.87
C LEU A 94 -10.07 13.00 22.08
N ARG A 95 -8.95 13.11 22.81
CA ARG A 95 -8.68 14.24 23.74
C ARG A 95 -7.21 14.42 24.20
N ASP A 96 -6.44 13.38 24.53
CA ASP A 96 -5.17 13.59 25.26
C ASP A 96 -3.89 13.48 24.40
N VAL A 97 -3.03 14.51 24.43
CA VAL A 97 -1.68 14.45 23.84
C VAL A 97 -0.82 13.42 24.59
N PRO A 98 -0.24 12.40 23.92
CA PRO A 98 0.59 11.40 24.59
C PRO A 98 1.80 12.03 25.25
N ALA A 99 2.20 11.57 26.44
CA ALA A 99 3.41 12.09 27.10
C ALA A 99 4.68 11.96 26.24
N GLN A 100 4.75 10.91 25.41
CA GLN A 100 5.83 10.71 24.44
C GLN A 100 5.89 11.82 23.38
N PHE A 101 4.76 12.48 23.08
CA PHE A 101 4.71 13.62 22.17
C PHE A 101 5.36 14.86 22.78
N LEU A 102 5.08 15.12 24.06
CA LEU A 102 5.75 16.18 24.82
C LEU A 102 7.26 15.93 24.89
N GLU A 103 7.69 14.68 25.09
CA GLU A 103 9.12 14.35 25.06
C GLU A 103 9.77 14.50 23.71
N ALA A 104 9.06 14.17 22.62
CA ALA A 104 9.55 14.40 21.28
C ALA A 104 9.80 15.89 21.02
N ILE A 105 8.89 16.76 21.45
CA ILE A 105 9.07 18.22 21.37
C ILE A 105 10.29 18.67 22.19
N LEU A 106 10.39 18.24 23.44
CA LEU A 106 11.50 18.59 24.33
C LEU A 106 12.85 18.15 23.75
N PHE A 107 12.94 16.90 23.29
CA PHE A 107 14.17 16.35 22.72
C PHE A 107 14.61 17.16 21.49
N VAL A 108 13.70 17.44 20.57
CA VAL A 108 14.00 18.22 19.36
C VAL A 108 14.42 19.64 19.72
N GLN A 109 13.71 20.30 20.64
CA GLN A 109 14.05 21.65 21.11
C GLN A 109 15.45 21.70 21.75
N GLU A 110 15.78 20.72 22.59
CA GLU A 110 17.11 20.58 23.20
C GLU A 110 18.20 20.39 22.15
N GLN A 111 17.96 19.55 21.15
CA GLN A 111 18.93 19.31 20.08
C GLN A 111 19.09 20.51 19.14
N MET A 112 18.02 21.25 18.84
CA MET A 112 18.09 22.52 18.10
C MET A 112 18.94 23.56 18.83
N ALA A 113 18.92 23.57 20.17
CA ALA A 113 19.77 24.44 20.98
C ALA A 113 21.22 23.94 21.09
N ALA A 114 21.42 22.62 21.15
CA ALA A 114 22.72 22.00 21.36
C ALA A 114 23.56 21.85 20.08
N VAL A 115 22.94 21.81 18.90
CA VAL A 115 23.59 21.58 17.60
C VAL A 115 23.48 22.85 16.73
N PRO A 116 24.51 23.71 16.68
CA PRO A 116 24.41 25.04 16.08
C PRO A 116 24.06 25.09 14.59
N ASP A 117 24.36 24.02 13.85
CA ASP A 117 24.14 23.92 12.41
C ASP A 117 22.92 23.07 12.04
N LEU A 118 22.12 22.64 13.01
CA LEU A 118 20.84 21.97 12.78
C LEU A 118 19.79 23.01 12.41
N THR A 119 19.22 22.88 11.21
CA THR A 119 18.16 23.77 10.71
C THR A 119 17.01 22.97 10.13
N VAL A 120 15.85 23.61 10.00
CA VAL A 120 14.66 23.01 9.38
C VAL A 120 14.95 22.54 7.95
N GLN A 121 15.78 23.25 7.20
CA GLN A 121 16.07 22.96 5.79
C GLN A 121 17.04 21.80 5.60
N ASN A 122 17.86 21.47 6.60
CA ASN A 122 18.85 20.40 6.51
C ASN A 122 18.52 19.20 7.41
N THR A 123 17.29 19.13 7.93
CA THR A 123 16.85 18.13 8.88
C THR A 123 15.50 17.55 8.47
N THR A 124 15.36 16.23 8.57
CA THR A 124 14.08 15.52 8.42
C THR A 124 13.75 14.72 9.65
N LEU A 125 12.47 14.43 9.85
CA LEU A 125 11.98 13.54 10.90
C LEU A 125 11.53 12.22 10.27
N THR A 126 11.72 11.10 10.97
CA THR A 126 11.24 9.79 10.56
C THR A 126 10.79 8.97 11.76
N GLY A 127 9.87 8.05 11.52
CA GLY A 127 9.47 7.09 12.54
C GLY A 127 8.38 6.16 12.02
N HIS A 128 8.20 5.05 12.73
CA HIS A 128 7.21 4.04 12.41
C HIS A 128 6.14 3.94 13.50
N SER A 129 4.91 3.61 13.13
CA SER A 129 3.79 3.46 14.08
C SER A 129 3.61 4.78 14.87
N LEU A 130 3.56 4.71 16.19
CA LEU A 130 3.62 5.87 17.09
C LEU A 130 4.80 6.80 16.80
N GLY A 131 5.99 6.27 16.51
CA GLY A 131 7.14 7.09 16.10
C GLY A 131 6.88 7.92 14.85
N GLY A 132 6.08 7.42 13.90
CA GLY A 132 5.68 8.16 12.70
C GLY A 132 4.70 9.29 13.03
N SER A 133 3.75 9.04 13.93
CA SER A 133 2.84 10.07 14.45
C SER A 133 3.60 11.16 15.21
N LEU A 134 4.57 10.77 16.06
CA LEU A 134 5.49 11.70 16.74
C LEU A 134 6.24 12.56 15.72
N ALA A 135 6.83 11.95 14.69
CA ALA A 135 7.56 12.67 13.65
C ALA A 135 6.67 13.71 12.95
N THR A 136 5.47 13.34 12.51
CA THR A 136 4.60 14.23 11.73
C THR A 136 4.06 15.40 12.55
N ALA A 137 3.81 15.21 13.84
CA ALA A 137 3.35 16.30 14.69
C ALA A 137 4.48 17.15 15.26
N VAL A 138 5.69 16.62 15.49
CA VAL A 138 6.87 17.47 15.72
C VAL A 138 7.16 18.33 14.49
N SER A 139 6.94 17.81 13.28
CA SER A 139 6.96 18.60 12.05
C SER A 139 5.96 19.77 12.09
N TYR A 140 4.74 19.54 12.59
CA TYR A 140 3.76 20.61 12.75
C TYR A 140 4.21 21.70 13.75
N VAL A 141 4.95 21.31 14.80
CA VAL A 141 5.43 22.25 15.82
C VAL A 141 6.58 23.11 15.31
N PHE A 142 7.54 22.52 14.61
CA PHE A 142 8.81 23.17 14.26
C PHE A 142 9.01 23.43 12.75
N GLY A 143 8.13 22.94 11.88
CA GLY A 143 8.15 23.15 10.44
C GLY A 143 9.12 22.25 9.65
N PHE A 144 9.67 21.21 10.27
CA PHE A 144 10.51 20.21 9.60
C PHE A 144 9.71 19.37 8.60
N GLN A 145 10.37 18.81 7.58
CA GLN A 145 9.77 17.74 6.78
C GLN A 145 9.80 16.41 7.56
N ALA A 146 8.68 15.68 7.57
CA ALA A 146 8.60 14.36 8.18
C ALA A 146 8.24 13.23 7.20
N TYR A 147 8.71 12.03 7.50
CA TYR A 147 8.36 10.79 6.81
C TYR A 147 7.81 9.80 7.83
N GLY A 148 6.49 9.61 7.84
CA GLY A 148 5.83 8.65 8.71
C GLY A 148 5.65 7.30 8.00
N TYR A 149 5.96 6.21 8.69
CA TYR A 149 5.78 4.84 8.20
C TYR A 149 4.70 4.14 9.02
N ASN A 150 3.57 3.81 8.40
CA ASN A 150 2.34 3.42 9.10
C ASN A 150 2.01 4.31 10.34
N PRO A 151 2.06 5.65 10.24
CA PRO A 151 1.64 6.51 11.34
C PRO A 151 0.12 6.44 11.50
N PHE A 152 -0.38 6.81 12.69
CA PHE A 152 -1.81 7.02 12.92
C PHE A 152 -2.15 8.51 12.92
N GLY A 153 -3.40 8.82 12.55
CA GLY A 153 -3.90 10.18 12.51
C GLY A 153 -4.03 10.81 13.89
N ILE A 154 -3.58 12.06 14.03
CA ILE A 154 -3.70 12.86 15.25
C ILE A 154 -4.19 14.30 15.01
N ALA A 155 -4.52 14.68 13.76
CA ALA A 155 -4.82 16.05 13.33
C ALA A 155 -6.09 16.70 13.92
N LYS A 156 -6.75 16.05 14.89
CA LYS A 156 -7.94 16.57 15.60
C LYS A 156 -7.71 16.83 17.09
N ASN A 157 -6.45 16.83 17.54
CA ASN A 157 -6.08 17.07 18.94
C ASN A 157 -5.87 18.58 19.24
N ASP A 158 -5.98 19.02 20.50
CA ASP A 158 -5.80 20.41 20.91
C ASP A 158 -4.42 21.00 20.58
N LEU A 159 -3.43 20.15 20.29
CA LEU A 159 -2.12 20.51 19.73
C LEU A 159 -2.20 21.54 18.58
N PHE A 160 -3.22 21.45 17.71
CA PHE A 160 -3.36 22.28 16.51
C PHE A 160 -3.89 23.70 16.78
N THR A 161 -4.15 24.05 18.04
CA THR A 161 -4.66 25.37 18.44
C THR A 161 -3.65 26.23 19.20
N ALA A 162 -2.51 25.64 19.60
CA ALA A 162 -1.48 26.31 20.38
C ALA A 162 -0.68 27.35 19.56
N ALA A 163 -0.43 28.53 20.13
CA ALA A 163 0.40 29.57 19.50
C ALA A 163 1.89 29.39 19.81
N THR A 164 2.21 28.90 21.01
CA THR A 164 3.57 28.66 21.49
C THR A 164 3.75 27.24 22.01
N ILE A 165 5.00 26.77 22.11
CA ILE A 165 5.32 25.50 22.77
C ILE A 165 4.78 25.50 24.21
N GLY A 166 4.84 26.64 24.92
CA GLY A 166 4.25 26.75 26.25
C GLY A 166 2.74 26.49 26.26
N ASP A 167 2.01 26.94 25.24
CA ASP A 167 0.57 26.68 25.10
C ASP A 167 0.27 25.20 24.85
N VAL A 168 1.12 24.50 24.08
CA VAL A 168 1.00 23.04 23.87
C VAL A 168 1.06 22.31 25.21
N PHE A 169 2.09 22.59 26.02
CA PHE A 169 2.26 21.93 27.31
C PHE A 169 1.19 22.35 28.32
N ARG A 170 0.71 23.59 28.24
CA ARG A 170 -0.35 24.10 29.12
C ARG A 170 -1.66 23.39 28.88
N GLY A 171 -2.05 23.17 27.62
CA GLY A 171 -3.26 22.41 27.28
C GLY A 171 -3.26 21.03 27.93
N VAL A 172 -2.17 20.27 27.76
CA VAL A 172 -2.05 18.93 28.36
C VAL A 172 -2.10 18.97 29.89
N VAL A 173 -1.45 19.95 30.51
CA VAL A 173 -1.49 20.12 31.97
C VAL A 173 -2.91 20.46 32.45
N GLU A 174 -3.63 21.31 31.72
CA GLU A 174 -5.03 21.66 32.00
C GLU A 174 -5.96 20.44 31.92
N ASP A 175 -5.74 19.57 30.94
CA ASP A 175 -6.55 18.37 30.74
C ASP A 175 -6.38 17.33 31.85
N VAL A 176 -5.14 17.15 32.34
CA VAL A 176 -4.86 16.15 33.39
C VAL A 176 -5.01 16.70 34.81
N LEU A 177 -5.07 18.02 34.98
CA LEU A 177 -5.17 18.67 36.29
C LEU A 177 -6.32 18.12 37.18
N PRO A 178 -7.53 17.83 36.65
CA PRO A 178 -8.64 17.26 37.44
C PRO A 178 -8.35 15.93 38.14
N PHE A 179 -7.32 15.19 37.72
CA PHE A 179 -6.92 13.94 38.37
C PHE A 179 -6.07 14.17 39.62
N TYR A 180 -5.45 15.34 39.76
CA TYR A 180 -4.48 15.65 40.82
C TYR A 180 -4.98 16.65 41.85
N VAL A 181 -6.01 17.44 41.51
CA VAL A 181 -6.59 18.43 42.43
C VAL A 181 -8.11 18.36 42.42
N SER A 182 -8.72 18.52 43.60
CA SER A 182 -10.17 18.47 43.77
C SER A 182 -10.92 19.69 43.23
N ASP A 183 -10.23 20.83 43.07
CA ASP A 183 -10.74 22.04 42.40
C ASP A 183 -9.68 22.57 41.40
N PRO A 184 -9.73 22.14 40.13
CA PRO A 184 -8.80 22.58 39.08
C PRO A 184 -8.82 24.10 38.84
N THR A 185 -9.97 24.75 39.06
CA THR A 185 -10.12 26.19 38.82
C THR A 185 -9.37 27.05 39.83
N SER A 186 -8.99 26.46 40.97
CA SER A 186 -8.17 27.10 42.00
C SER A 186 -6.67 27.14 41.66
N VAL A 187 -6.23 26.45 40.60
CA VAL A 187 -4.82 26.34 40.22
C VAL A 187 -4.53 27.24 39.02
N ASN A 188 -3.68 28.25 39.22
CA ASN A 188 -3.23 29.12 38.14
C ASN A 188 -1.95 28.56 37.48
N ILE A 189 -2.12 27.83 36.37
CA ILE A 189 -1.02 27.18 35.61
C ILE A 189 -0.03 28.20 35.02
N ASN A 190 -0.41 29.48 34.88
CA ASN A 190 0.49 30.54 34.41
C ASN A 190 1.53 30.96 35.46
N THR A 191 1.33 30.57 36.72
CA THR A 191 2.18 30.98 37.84
C THR A 191 2.86 29.81 38.54
N ILE A 192 2.69 28.58 38.04
CA ILE A 192 3.23 27.41 38.74
C ILE A 192 4.75 27.38 38.58
N GLN A 193 5.43 27.74 39.65
CA GLN A 193 6.82 27.39 39.87
C GLN A 193 6.87 26.27 40.91
N ASN A 194 7.36 25.11 40.48
CA ASN A 194 7.90 24.06 41.34
C ASN A 194 6.98 23.65 42.53
N THR A 195 5.70 23.41 42.27
CA THR A 195 4.73 22.97 43.29
C THR A 195 4.64 21.44 43.35
N THR A 196 4.15 20.90 44.46
CA THR A 196 3.86 19.46 44.61
C THR A 196 2.92 18.94 43.52
N VAL A 197 1.99 19.77 43.02
CA VAL A 197 1.06 19.40 41.94
C VAL A 197 1.80 19.20 40.62
N ILE A 198 2.72 20.09 40.25
CA ILE A 198 3.48 19.93 38.99
C ILE A 198 4.47 18.77 39.07
N HIS A 199 5.01 18.45 40.25
CA HIS A 199 5.77 17.20 40.41
C HIS A 199 4.87 15.98 40.18
N ALA A 200 3.68 15.94 40.78
CA ALA A 200 2.76 14.81 40.60
C ALA A 200 2.30 14.64 39.15
N ILE A 201 2.08 15.76 38.43
CA ILE A 201 1.76 15.75 37.00
C ILE A 201 2.97 15.29 36.18
N ALA A 202 4.17 15.82 36.45
CA ALA A 202 5.39 15.40 35.77
C ALA A 202 5.63 13.89 35.97
N ASP A 203 5.49 13.39 37.20
CA ASP A 203 5.60 11.97 37.54
C ASP A 203 4.54 11.13 36.81
N GLY A 204 3.29 11.61 36.76
CA GLY A 204 2.19 10.97 36.06
C GLY A 204 2.38 10.87 34.55
N LEU A 205 2.99 11.89 33.95
CA LEU A 205 3.35 11.91 32.53
C LEU A 205 4.70 11.21 32.25
N GLY A 206 5.46 10.84 33.29
CA GLY A 206 6.80 10.30 33.16
C GLY A 206 7.85 11.31 32.67
N LEU A 207 7.62 12.60 32.87
CA LEU A 207 8.49 13.70 32.44
C LEU A 207 9.41 14.16 33.58
N ASP A 208 10.61 14.66 33.23
CA ASP A 208 11.41 15.42 34.21
C ASP A 208 10.72 16.76 34.52
N VAL A 209 10.55 17.03 35.82
CA VAL A 209 9.82 18.21 36.30
C VAL A 209 10.47 19.53 35.86
N ASN A 210 11.80 19.59 35.75
CA ASN A 210 12.49 20.82 35.34
C ASN A 210 12.32 21.05 33.83
N ARG A 211 12.36 19.98 33.03
CA ARG A 211 12.03 20.04 31.58
C ARG A 211 10.59 20.50 31.37
N LEU A 212 9.63 19.97 32.12
CA LEU A 212 8.23 20.39 32.07
C LEU A 212 8.06 21.87 32.42
N ILE A 213 8.66 22.33 33.52
CA ILE A 213 8.61 23.75 33.93
C ILE A 213 9.24 24.64 32.86
N SER A 214 10.37 24.22 32.27
CA SER A 214 11.02 24.97 31.19
C SER A 214 10.10 25.10 29.97
N ALA A 215 9.45 24.01 29.56
CA ALA A 215 8.51 24.00 28.44
C ALA A 215 7.27 24.85 28.68
N LEU A 216 6.65 24.78 29.88
CA LEU A 216 5.49 25.60 30.25
C LEU A 216 5.77 27.12 30.18
N ASN A 217 7.02 27.52 30.35
CA ASN A 217 7.47 28.91 30.25
C ASN A 217 8.01 29.27 28.85
N SER A 218 7.98 28.34 27.89
CA SER A 218 8.47 28.57 26.53
C SER A 218 7.54 29.51 25.77
N SER A 219 8.12 30.57 25.21
CA SER A 219 7.44 31.48 24.27
C SER A 219 7.80 31.20 22.81
N THR A 220 8.50 30.10 22.55
CA THR A 220 8.85 29.69 21.18
C THR A 220 7.57 29.45 20.37
N PRO A 221 7.37 30.14 19.23
CA PRO A 221 6.19 29.95 18.41
C PRO A 221 6.10 28.54 17.84
N VAL A 222 4.88 28.00 17.79
CA VAL A 222 4.55 26.83 16.96
C VAL A 222 4.48 27.32 15.52
N THR A 223 5.11 26.62 14.57
CA THR A 223 5.06 27.03 13.16
C THR A 223 3.64 26.93 12.59
N GLY A 224 2.85 25.97 13.09
CA GLY A 224 1.45 25.76 12.73
C GLY A 224 1.24 25.34 11.28
N THR A 225 2.34 25.14 10.56
CA THR A 225 2.39 24.72 9.17
C THR A 225 3.26 23.47 9.17
N PRO A 226 2.66 22.28 8.97
CA PRO A 226 3.48 21.09 8.85
C PRO A 226 4.43 21.26 7.67
N GLY A 227 5.64 20.71 7.79
CA GLY A 227 6.48 20.56 6.62
C GLY A 227 5.80 19.67 5.59
N THR A 228 6.52 19.37 4.50
CA THR A 228 6.01 18.54 3.41
C THR A 228 6.00 17.06 3.80
N ASN A 229 5.14 16.74 4.77
CA ASN A 229 5.05 15.46 5.42
C ASN A 229 4.55 14.40 4.45
N ILE A 230 5.20 13.24 4.45
CA ILE A 230 4.89 12.10 3.62
C ILE A 230 4.60 10.92 4.53
N ASN A 231 3.41 10.34 4.41
CA ASN A 231 2.96 9.22 5.22
C ASN A 231 2.84 7.99 4.32
N VAL A 232 3.78 7.05 4.43
CA VAL A 232 3.74 5.79 3.69
C VAL A 232 3.01 4.75 4.51
N VAL A 233 1.91 4.23 3.97
CA VAL A 233 0.98 3.39 4.74
C VAL A 233 0.66 2.10 3.99
N SER A 234 0.85 0.97 4.66
CA SER A 234 0.39 -0.33 4.18
C SER A 234 -1.14 -0.36 4.14
N VAL A 235 -1.67 -0.80 3.01
CA VAL A 235 -3.10 -1.08 2.82
C VAL A 235 -3.28 -2.54 2.43
N GLY A 236 -4.40 -3.13 2.85
CA GLY A 236 -4.74 -4.48 2.43
C GLY A 236 -5.13 -4.55 0.95
N ALA A 237 -5.58 -5.73 0.53
CA ALA A 237 -5.88 -6.04 -0.87
C ALA A 237 -7.21 -5.45 -1.39
N ASP A 238 -7.98 -4.74 -0.57
CA ASP A 238 -9.21 -4.07 -1.01
C ASP A 238 -9.13 -2.58 -0.69
N TYR A 239 -9.24 -1.74 -1.73
CA TYR A 239 -9.27 -0.28 -1.55
C TYR A 239 -10.46 0.15 -0.69
N GLN A 240 -11.55 -0.63 -0.60
CA GLN A 240 -12.65 -0.37 0.32
C GLN A 240 -12.22 -0.40 1.80
N GLU A 241 -11.13 -1.09 2.17
CA GLU A 241 -10.58 -1.00 3.53
C GLU A 241 -10.10 0.42 3.87
N LEU A 242 -9.61 1.20 2.88
CA LEU A 242 -9.26 2.63 3.06
C LEU A 242 -10.47 3.49 3.40
N VAL A 243 -11.63 3.17 2.81
CA VAL A 243 -12.84 4.01 2.86
C VAL A 243 -13.85 3.52 3.92
N SER A 244 -13.69 2.29 4.39
CA SER A 244 -14.50 1.71 5.46
C SER A 244 -13.68 0.78 6.36
N GLY A 245 -13.17 1.29 7.48
CA GLY A 245 -12.57 0.47 8.53
C GLY A 245 -11.43 1.14 9.29
N LEU A 246 -10.59 0.31 9.94
CA LEU A 246 -9.43 0.74 10.74
C LEU A 246 -8.42 1.57 9.93
N VAL A 247 -8.28 1.34 8.63
CA VAL A 247 -7.43 2.18 7.76
C VAL A 247 -8.02 3.59 7.64
N THR A 248 -9.34 3.76 7.64
CA THR A 248 -9.99 5.08 7.72
C THR A 248 -9.68 5.78 9.05
N ASP A 249 -9.48 5.04 10.15
CA ASP A 249 -9.08 5.59 11.45
C ASP A 249 -7.57 5.92 11.49
N ILE A 250 -6.72 5.12 10.83
CA ILE A 250 -5.28 5.38 10.67
C ILE A 250 -5.05 6.60 9.75
N VAL A 251 -5.76 6.67 8.63
CA VAL A 251 -5.65 7.76 7.64
C VAL A 251 -6.41 9.01 8.10
N GLY A 252 -7.47 8.81 8.89
CA GLY A 252 -8.29 9.85 9.48
C GLY A 252 -7.49 10.72 10.44
N GLY A 253 -7.03 11.88 9.97
CA GLY A 253 -6.27 12.82 10.77
C GLY A 253 -4.75 12.69 10.63
N LEU A 254 -4.23 12.05 9.58
CA LEU A 254 -2.81 12.18 9.24
C LEU A 254 -2.44 13.64 8.96
N ILE A 255 -1.23 14.02 9.36
CA ILE A 255 -0.65 15.33 9.06
C ILE A 255 0.25 15.17 7.84
N GLY A 256 -0.20 15.61 6.67
CA GLY A 256 0.56 15.56 5.41
C GLY A 256 -0.01 14.62 4.36
N ASP A 257 0.78 14.36 3.34
CA ASP A 257 0.39 13.58 2.17
C ASP A 257 0.34 12.09 2.50
N PHE A 258 -0.73 11.43 2.04
CA PHE A 258 -0.93 9.99 2.21
C PHE A 258 -0.42 9.22 0.98
N GLN A 259 0.43 8.22 1.22
CA GLN A 259 1.07 7.41 0.18
C GLN A 259 0.80 5.92 0.46
N PRO A 260 -0.28 5.36 -0.10
CA PRO A 260 -0.67 3.98 0.18
C PRO A 260 0.21 2.99 -0.59
N ILE A 261 0.44 1.82 -0.01
CA ILE A 261 1.14 0.68 -0.61
C ILE A 261 0.37 -0.60 -0.31
N VAL A 262 -0.05 -1.32 -1.36
CA VAL A 262 -0.70 -2.63 -1.22
C VAL A 262 0.28 -3.68 -0.69
N GLU A 263 -0.14 -4.42 0.33
CA GLU A 263 0.63 -5.49 0.95
C GLU A 263 0.86 -6.69 0.00
N HIS A 264 2.11 -7.14 -0.15
CA HIS A 264 2.48 -8.28 -0.97
C HIS A 264 2.34 -9.67 -0.28
N GLN A 265 2.01 -9.77 1.00
CA GLN A 265 1.91 -11.10 1.66
C GLN A 265 0.47 -11.64 1.71
N ASN A 266 -0.53 -10.87 1.25
CA ASN A 266 -1.96 -11.22 1.13
C ASN A 266 -2.44 -12.21 2.22
N THR A 267 -2.11 -11.92 3.47
CA THR A 267 -2.55 -12.76 4.60
C THR A 267 -4.02 -12.47 4.87
N PHE A 268 -4.79 -13.50 5.22
CA PHE A 268 -6.26 -13.47 5.43
C PHE A 268 -6.74 -12.43 6.48
N ALA A 269 -5.82 -11.80 7.19
CA ALA A 269 -6.07 -10.78 8.21
C ALA A 269 -5.51 -9.40 7.80
N GLY A 270 -5.60 -9.08 6.50
CA GLY A 270 -5.24 -7.85 5.78
C GLY A 270 -4.75 -6.65 6.60
N GLY A 271 -3.61 -6.05 6.24
CA GLY A 271 -3.15 -4.77 6.80
C GLY A 271 -2.61 -4.85 8.24
N PHE A 272 -3.20 -5.68 9.11
CA PHE A 272 -2.87 -5.82 10.53
C PHE A 272 -1.52 -6.50 10.76
N PHE A 273 -1.20 -7.54 9.99
CA PHE A 273 0.10 -8.22 10.07
C PHE A 273 1.22 -7.43 9.37
N SER A 274 0.87 -6.58 8.41
CA SER A 274 1.82 -5.71 7.71
C SER A 274 2.12 -4.40 8.42
N HIS A 275 1.53 -4.16 9.60
CA HIS A 275 1.88 -2.96 10.35
C HIS A 275 3.37 -2.91 10.68
N GLY A 276 4.04 -4.05 10.83
CA GLY A 276 5.48 -4.14 11.11
C GLY A 276 6.33 -3.40 10.07
N ILE A 277 7.30 -2.63 10.57
CA ILE A 277 8.18 -1.81 9.72
C ILE A 277 9.01 -2.62 8.72
N ALA A 278 9.49 -3.81 9.10
CA ALA A 278 10.25 -4.69 8.20
C ALA A 278 9.42 -5.08 6.96
N ALA A 279 8.16 -5.47 7.17
CA ALA A 279 7.24 -5.81 6.08
C ALA A 279 6.92 -4.58 5.22
N LEU A 280 6.72 -3.41 5.83
CA LEU A 280 6.51 -2.17 5.08
C LEU A 280 7.75 -1.80 4.25
N ASN A 281 8.96 -1.92 4.79
CA ASN A 281 10.21 -1.66 4.06
C ASN A 281 10.40 -2.61 2.86
N GLU A 282 9.98 -3.88 2.99
CA GLU A 282 9.93 -4.84 1.89
C GLU A 282 8.94 -4.40 0.79
N ASN A 283 7.73 -3.97 1.17
CA ASN A 283 6.74 -3.44 0.23
C ASN A 283 7.21 -2.15 -0.46
N ILE A 284 7.86 -1.23 0.28
CA ILE A 284 8.51 -0.02 -0.27
C ILE A 284 9.55 -0.40 -1.32
N ALA A 285 10.37 -1.41 -1.05
CA ALA A 285 11.37 -1.88 -2.01
C ALA A 285 10.72 -2.40 -3.30
N ILE A 286 9.63 -3.18 -3.18
CA ILE A 286 8.86 -3.67 -4.34
C ILE A 286 8.28 -2.51 -5.14
N TYR A 287 7.65 -1.53 -4.48
CA TYR A 287 7.07 -0.36 -5.16
C TYR A 287 8.14 0.49 -5.83
N ASN A 288 9.29 0.71 -5.20
CA ASN A 288 10.39 1.47 -5.80
C ASN A 288 10.97 0.78 -7.04
N ASN A 289 11.08 -0.54 -6.99
CA ASN A 289 11.47 -1.35 -8.15
C ASN A 289 10.45 -1.18 -9.29
N LEU A 290 9.16 -1.24 -8.98
CA LEU A 290 8.10 -1.01 -9.98
C LEU A 290 8.10 0.42 -10.52
N LEU A 291 8.30 1.44 -9.68
CA LEU A 291 8.39 2.84 -10.13
C LEU A 291 9.63 3.12 -11.00
N THR A 292 10.69 2.33 -10.83
CA THR A 292 11.86 2.38 -11.73
C THR A 292 11.49 1.90 -13.14
N LEU A 293 10.62 0.90 -13.24
CA LEU A 293 10.07 0.39 -14.49
C LEU A 293 8.93 1.27 -15.05
N LEU A 294 8.18 1.93 -14.16
CA LEU A 294 6.95 2.68 -14.44
C LEU A 294 7.08 4.14 -13.97
N PRO A 295 8.00 4.94 -14.56
CA PRO A 295 8.33 6.28 -14.05
C PRO A 295 7.20 7.31 -14.17
N GLY A 296 6.10 6.98 -14.86
CA GLY A 296 4.89 7.80 -14.94
C GLY A 296 3.95 7.70 -13.73
N TYR A 297 4.26 6.83 -12.77
CA TYR A 297 3.45 6.59 -11.57
C TYR A 297 4.10 7.17 -10.31
N ASP A 298 3.27 7.42 -9.30
CA ASP A 298 3.65 7.54 -7.89
C ASP A 298 3.06 6.35 -7.10
N TYR A 299 3.24 6.32 -5.78
CA TYR A 299 2.68 5.24 -4.96
C TYR A 299 1.15 5.20 -5.02
N LEU A 300 0.47 6.35 -5.04
CA LEU A 300 -0.99 6.41 -5.10
C LEU A 300 -1.52 5.82 -6.41
N GLY A 301 -0.98 6.26 -7.55
CA GLY A 301 -1.38 5.77 -8.87
C GLY A 301 -1.06 4.29 -9.06
N LEU A 302 0.09 3.82 -8.56
CA LEU A 302 0.44 2.40 -8.65
C LEU A 302 -0.45 1.54 -7.74
N THR A 303 -0.76 2.02 -6.54
CA THR A 303 -1.71 1.37 -5.62
C THR A 303 -3.11 1.32 -6.22
N ASP A 304 -3.59 2.40 -6.87
CA ASP A 304 -4.89 2.40 -7.53
C ASP A 304 -4.97 1.28 -8.58
N VAL A 305 -3.95 1.14 -9.43
CA VAL A 305 -3.90 0.04 -10.41
C VAL A 305 -3.86 -1.33 -9.73
N ILE A 306 -2.95 -1.54 -8.77
CA ILE A 306 -2.74 -2.85 -8.13
C ILE A 306 -3.97 -3.28 -7.32
N SER A 307 -4.57 -2.37 -6.56
CA SER A 307 -5.77 -2.65 -5.76
C SER A 307 -7.00 -2.97 -6.64
N ASN A 308 -7.06 -2.40 -7.85
CA ASN A 308 -8.07 -2.73 -8.83
C ASN A 308 -7.76 -4.01 -9.62
N VAL A 309 -6.61 -4.68 -9.44
CA VAL A 309 -6.37 -5.99 -10.04
C VAL A 309 -7.06 -7.06 -9.20
N SER A 310 -8.18 -7.60 -9.66
CA SER A 310 -8.85 -8.69 -8.98
C SER A 310 -7.99 -9.97 -8.99
N SER A 311 -7.77 -10.58 -7.83
CA SER A 311 -7.00 -11.82 -7.72
C SER A 311 -7.43 -12.61 -6.49
N ARG A 312 -7.60 -13.93 -6.64
CA ARG A 312 -7.73 -14.85 -5.49
C ARG A 312 -6.44 -14.88 -4.67
N ASP A 313 -5.31 -14.76 -5.36
CA ASP A 313 -3.97 -14.72 -4.81
C ASP A 313 -3.52 -13.27 -4.58
N ASN A 314 -2.27 -13.05 -4.18
CA ASN A 314 -1.70 -11.72 -4.00
C ASN A 314 -1.73 -10.87 -5.28
N GLN A 315 -2.42 -9.71 -5.24
CA GLN A 315 -2.54 -8.75 -6.34
C GLN A 315 -1.19 -8.20 -6.79
N VAL A 316 -0.30 -7.85 -5.85
CA VAL A 316 1.05 -7.37 -6.13
C VAL A 316 1.81 -8.43 -6.93
N HIS A 317 1.81 -9.68 -6.44
CA HIS A 317 2.49 -10.77 -7.14
C HIS A 317 1.88 -11.02 -8.53
N ARG A 318 0.55 -10.92 -8.68
CA ARG A 318 -0.10 -11.08 -9.98
C ARG A 318 0.35 -10.02 -10.99
N VAL A 319 0.49 -8.77 -10.56
CA VAL A 319 1.03 -7.69 -11.41
C VAL A 319 2.49 -7.95 -11.78
N LEU A 320 3.31 -8.35 -10.80
CA LEU A 320 4.72 -8.66 -11.03
C LEU A 320 4.91 -9.81 -12.02
N VAL A 321 4.15 -10.91 -11.89
CA VAL A 321 4.21 -12.04 -12.81
C VAL A 321 3.77 -11.63 -14.22
N GLY A 322 2.66 -10.89 -14.36
CA GLY A 322 2.21 -10.46 -15.69
C GLY A 322 3.18 -9.51 -16.38
N LEU A 323 3.87 -8.63 -15.63
CA LEU A 323 4.96 -7.80 -16.15
C LEU A 323 6.18 -8.64 -16.54
N ALA A 324 6.54 -9.62 -15.71
CA ALA A 324 7.70 -10.46 -15.92
C ALA A 324 7.52 -11.38 -17.14
N ASP A 325 6.34 -11.95 -17.32
CA ASP A 325 5.99 -12.74 -18.51
C ASP A 325 6.08 -11.88 -19.77
N LEU A 326 5.53 -10.65 -19.73
CA LEU A 326 5.60 -9.71 -20.84
C LEU A 326 7.04 -9.34 -21.20
N LEU A 327 7.91 -9.15 -20.20
CA LEU A 327 9.32 -8.84 -20.40
C LEU A 327 10.21 -10.08 -20.58
N GLN A 328 9.61 -11.27 -20.70
CA GLN A 328 10.30 -12.54 -20.89
C GLN A 328 11.35 -12.85 -19.81
N ILE A 329 11.07 -12.49 -18.56
CA ILE A 329 11.96 -12.75 -17.42
C ILE A 329 11.93 -14.26 -17.10
N PRO A 330 13.07 -14.98 -17.22
CA PRO A 330 13.09 -16.42 -17.01
C PRO A 330 12.77 -16.82 -15.57
N GLY A 331 11.89 -17.80 -15.39
CA GLY A 331 11.58 -18.37 -14.07
C GLY A 331 10.70 -17.49 -13.18
N ALA A 332 10.08 -16.44 -13.72
CA ALA A 332 9.23 -15.50 -12.99
C ALA A 332 8.22 -16.17 -12.04
N GLY A 333 7.52 -17.20 -12.50
CA GLY A 333 6.52 -17.92 -11.70
C GLY A 333 7.06 -18.73 -10.51
N SER A 334 8.39 -18.78 -10.31
CA SER A 334 9.03 -19.45 -9.16
C SER A 334 9.66 -18.50 -8.15
N LEU A 335 9.72 -17.20 -8.48
CA LEU A 335 10.31 -16.17 -7.64
C LEU A 335 9.27 -15.58 -6.70
N ASP A 336 9.70 -15.16 -5.51
CA ASP A 336 8.86 -14.35 -4.63
C ASP A 336 8.74 -12.89 -5.15
N SER A 337 7.86 -12.11 -4.54
CA SER A 337 7.60 -10.74 -4.97
C SER A 337 8.83 -9.81 -4.87
N PRO A 338 9.63 -9.85 -3.80
CA PRO A 338 10.87 -9.08 -3.72
C PRO A 338 11.88 -9.43 -4.82
N ALA A 339 12.17 -10.71 -5.03
CA ALA A 339 13.14 -11.13 -6.06
C ALA A 339 12.66 -10.78 -7.46
N LEU A 340 11.37 -11.02 -7.75
CA LEU A 340 10.77 -10.73 -9.05
C LEU A 340 10.77 -9.22 -9.34
N SER A 341 10.39 -8.40 -8.36
CA SER A 341 10.43 -6.94 -8.52
C SER A 341 11.87 -6.44 -8.76
N GLY A 342 12.86 -7.00 -8.07
CA GLY A 342 14.27 -6.68 -8.29
C GLY A 342 14.77 -7.00 -9.70
N GLN A 343 14.28 -8.08 -10.32
CA GLN A 343 14.60 -8.41 -11.72
C GLN A 343 13.89 -7.47 -12.70
N LEU A 344 12.63 -7.12 -12.43
CA LEU A 344 11.87 -6.15 -13.22
C LEU A 344 12.55 -4.78 -13.24
N ALA A 345 13.08 -4.31 -12.11
CA ALA A 345 13.77 -3.02 -12.00
C ALA A 345 15.01 -2.89 -12.90
N GLN A 346 15.57 -3.99 -13.41
CA GLN A 346 16.68 -3.94 -14.37
C GLN A 346 16.24 -3.49 -15.77
N HIS A 347 14.94 -3.53 -16.07
CA HIS A 347 14.36 -3.17 -17.37
C HIS A 347 13.96 -1.68 -17.39
N THR A 348 14.97 -0.81 -17.40
CA THR A 348 14.76 0.65 -17.36
C THR A 348 14.56 1.27 -18.75
N GLY A 349 14.05 2.50 -18.79
CA GLY A 349 13.92 3.29 -20.03
C GLY A 349 12.72 2.91 -20.91
N LEU A 350 11.84 2.03 -20.41
CA LEU A 350 10.59 1.69 -21.06
C LEU A 350 9.52 2.73 -20.71
N ASN A 351 8.73 3.14 -21.71
CA ASN A 351 7.57 4.01 -21.48
C ASN A 351 6.31 3.15 -21.37
N LEU A 352 6.09 2.59 -20.18
CA LEU A 352 4.99 1.68 -19.89
C LEU A 352 3.93 2.38 -19.03
N SER A 353 2.67 2.04 -19.31
CA SER A 353 1.50 2.42 -18.53
C SER A 353 0.68 1.18 -18.19
N LEU A 354 0.07 1.16 -17.01
CA LEU A 354 -0.80 0.08 -16.56
C LEU A 354 -2.26 0.55 -16.52
N THR A 355 -3.16 -0.30 -16.99
CA THR A 355 -4.60 -0.08 -16.89
C THR A 355 -5.26 -1.34 -16.35
N ALA A 356 -5.86 -1.25 -15.15
CA ALA A 356 -6.68 -2.33 -14.60
C ALA A 356 -7.97 -2.49 -15.40
N LEU A 357 -8.38 -3.73 -15.65
CA LEU A 357 -9.56 -4.05 -16.46
C LEU A 357 -10.83 -4.30 -15.63
N THR A 358 -10.71 -4.42 -14.30
CA THR A 358 -11.78 -4.85 -13.38
C THR A 358 -13.03 -3.97 -13.42
N ASN A 359 -12.88 -2.70 -13.81
CA ASN A 359 -13.97 -1.73 -13.90
C ASN A 359 -14.53 -1.55 -15.32
N LEU A 360 -13.97 -2.24 -16.32
CA LEU A 360 -14.45 -2.16 -17.70
C LEU A 360 -15.45 -3.28 -18.00
N PRO A 361 -16.58 -2.97 -18.68
CA PRO A 361 -17.48 -4.00 -19.18
C PRO A 361 -16.81 -4.82 -20.31
N PRO A 362 -17.23 -6.09 -20.53
CA PRO A 362 -16.66 -6.96 -21.56
C PRO A 362 -16.60 -6.32 -22.96
N ASP A 363 -17.64 -5.58 -23.34
CA ASP A 363 -17.73 -4.95 -24.65
C ASP A 363 -16.70 -3.84 -24.85
N GLU A 364 -16.33 -3.12 -23.79
CA GLU A 364 -15.29 -2.09 -23.86
C GLU A 364 -13.89 -2.71 -23.93
N ILE A 365 -13.65 -3.79 -23.19
CA ILE A 365 -12.41 -4.57 -23.30
C ILE A 365 -12.27 -5.13 -24.73
N ALA A 366 -13.34 -5.70 -25.27
CA ALA A 366 -13.37 -6.24 -26.64
C ALA A 366 -13.18 -5.13 -27.69
N PHE A 367 -13.85 -3.98 -27.53
CA PHE A 367 -13.71 -2.83 -28.41
C PHE A 367 -12.25 -2.38 -28.52
N ASN A 368 -11.58 -2.17 -27.38
CA ASN A 368 -10.17 -1.81 -27.36
C ASN A 368 -9.29 -2.90 -28.00
N ALA A 369 -9.58 -4.18 -27.76
CA ALA A 369 -8.86 -5.30 -28.38
C ALA A 369 -9.05 -5.41 -29.90
N THR A 370 -10.08 -4.80 -30.49
CA THR A 370 -10.28 -4.75 -31.95
C THR A 370 -9.60 -3.56 -32.64
N ASP A 371 -8.97 -2.67 -31.88
CA ASP A 371 -8.21 -1.58 -32.46
C ASP A 371 -6.91 -2.12 -33.12
N ASN A 372 -6.59 -1.63 -34.32
CA ASN A 372 -5.37 -2.02 -35.04
C ASN A 372 -4.21 -1.08 -34.67
N SER A 373 -3.92 -1.01 -33.36
CA SER A 373 -2.90 -0.16 -32.76
C SER A 373 -2.05 -0.94 -31.76
N ALA A 374 -0.98 -0.31 -31.25
CA ALA A 374 -0.19 -0.86 -30.14
C ALA A 374 -1.07 -1.12 -28.90
N THR A 375 -2.04 -0.25 -28.64
CA THR A 375 -3.01 -0.44 -27.57
C THR A 375 -3.87 -1.66 -27.82
N GLY A 376 -4.43 -1.83 -29.02
CA GLY A 376 -5.23 -3.03 -29.32
C GLY A 376 -4.42 -4.33 -29.22
N LEU A 377 -3.14 -4.31 -29.60
CA LEU A 377 -2.23 -5.45 -29.42
C LEU A 377 -2.04 -5.77 -27.93
N ALA A 378 -1.88 -4.75 -27.08
CA ALA A 378 -1.77 -4.90 -25.64
C ALA A 378 -3.03 -5.53 -25.00
N TYR A 379 -4.22 -5.11 -25.45
CA TYR A 379 -5.48 -5.71 -25.01
C TYR A 379 -5.61 -7.16 -25.47
N ARG A 380 -5.23 -7.49 -26.71
CA ARG A 380 -5.23 -8.89 -27.20
C ARG A 380 -4.27 -9.77 -26.40
N TYR A 381 -3.10 -9.25 -26.03
CA TYR A 381 -2.18 -9.95 -25.12
C TYR A 381 -2.78 -10.19 -23.74
N ALA A 382 -3.42 -9.18 -23.15
CA ALA A 382 -4.08 -9.33 -21.85
C ALA A 382 -5.20 -10.39 -21.90
N LEU A 383 -5.97 -10.41 -22.98
CA LEU A 383 -7.01 -11.43 -23.20
C LEU A 383 -6.44 -12.84 -23.37
N SER A 384 -5.35 -13.02 -24.13
CA SER A 384 -4.76 -14.34 -24.34
C SER A 384 -4.23 -14.95 -23.04
N HIS A 385 -3.63 -14.13 -22.18
CA HIS A 385 -3.05 -14.53 -20.89
C HIS A 385 -4.03 -14.43 -19.70
N LEU A 386 -5.27 -13.98 -19.94
CA LEU A 386 -6.26 -13.69 -18.89
C LEU A 386 -5.70 -12.77 -17.79
N ASN A 387 -4.94 -11.76 -18.20
CA ASN A 387 -4.39 -10.74 -17.30
C ASN A 387 -5.46 -9.71 -16.97
N PRO A 388 -5.72 -9.42 -15.68
CA PRO A 388 -6.74 -8.45 -15.24
C PRO A 388 -6.29 -6.99 -15.42
N PHE A 389 -5.21 -6.76 -16.16
CA PHE A 389 -4.67 -5.45 -16.49
C PHE A 389 -4.00 -5.50 -17.87
N VAL A 390 -3.83 -4.33 -18.48
CA VAL A 390 -3.11 -4.12 -19.74
C VAL A 390 -1.86 -3.30 -19.48
N VAL A 391 -0.77 -3.63 -20.17
CA VAL A 391 0.48 -2.87 -20.18
C VAL A 391 0.57 -2.10 -21.48
N ILE A 392 0.26 -0.81 -21.48
CA ILE A 392 0.32 0.01 -22.68
C ILE A 392 1.75 0.54 -22.85
N GLY A 393 2.30 0.37 -24.05
CA GLY A 393 3.63 0.84 -24.40
C GLY A 393 3.84 0.79 -25.91
N ASP A 394 5.11 0.74 -26.35
CA ASP A 394 5.43 0.55 -27.76
C ASP A 394 5.02 -0.86 -28.23
N ALA A 395 4.60 -0.99 -29.49
CA ALA A 395 4.20 -2.27 -30.07
C ALA A 395 5.31 -3.34 -30.03
N SER A 396 6.58 -2.92 -30.05
CA SER A 396 7.73 -3.82 -29.96
C SER A 396 7.81 -4.63 -28.66
N LEU A 397 7.13 -4.18 -27.59
CA LEU A 397 6.97 -4.91 -26.34
C LEU A 397 6.32 -6.30 -26.56
N TYR A 398 5.47 -6.40 -27.58
CA TYR A 398 4.71 -7.60 -27.90
C TYR A 398 5.31 -8.43 -29.04
N THR A 399 6.33 -7.93 -29.74
CA THR A 399 7.01 -8.67 -30.82
C THR A 399 7.47 -10.07 -30.39
N PRO A 400 8.06 -10.27 -29.20
CA PRO A 400 8.45 -11.61 -28.76
C PRO A 400 7.28 -12.56 -28.52
N HIS A 401 6.07 -12.03 -28.36
CA HIS A 401 4.82 -12.75 -28.07
C HIS A 401 3.90 -12.87 -29.29
N ASN A 402 4.33 -12.36 -30.45
CA ASN A 402 3.55 -12.31 -31.68
C ASN A 402 4.37 -12.74 -32.92
N GLN A 403 5.32 -13.66 -32.75
CA GLN A 403 6.24 -14.05 -33.83
C GLN A 403 5.54 -14.81 -34.97
N SER A 404 4.42 -15.49 -34.66
CA SER A 404 3.61 -16.24 -35.62
C SER A 404 2.26 -15.57 -35.89
N GLY A 405 2.07 -14.32 -35.43
CA GLY A 405 0.79 -13.62 -35.53
C GLY A 405 -0.26 -14.14 -34.54
N GLU A 406 0.15 -14.71 -33.40
CA GLU A 406 -0.72 -15.27 -32.36
C GLU A 406 -1.69 -14.23 -31.74
N LEU A 407 -1.36 -12.95 -31.86
CA LEU A 407 -2.14 -11.81 -31.38
C LEU A 407 -2.77 -11.01 -32.53
N ASP A 408 -2.57 -11.43 -33.78
CA ASP A 408 -3.11 -10.73 -34.94
C ASP A 408 -4.62 -10.99 -35.05
N GLN A 409 -5.38 -9.92 -35.23
CA GLN A 409 -6.82 -10.03 -35.46
C GLN A 409 -7.07 -10.72 -36.81
N TYR A 410 -8.02 -11.65 -36.82
CA TYR A 410 -8.41 -12.36 -38.03
C TYR A 410 -9.11 -11.41 -39.02
N ASP A 411 -8.57 -11.33 -40.24
CA ASP A 411 -9.12 -10.59 -41.36
C ASP A 411 -9.71 -11.58 -42.39
N PRO A 412 -11.06 -11.66 -42.52
CA PRO A 412 -11.69 -12.58 -43.45
C PRO A 412 -11.46 -12.21 -44.92
N SER A 413 -11.00 -10.99 -45.22
CA SER A 413 -10.78 -10.54 -46.61
C SER A 413 -9.55 -11.16 -47.25
N ASN A 414 -8.57 -11.57 -46.44
CA ASN A 414 -7.30 -12.14 -46.89
C ASN A 414 -6.93 -13.45 -46.17
N ASP A 415 -7.80 -13.94 -45.27
CA ASP A 415 -7.63 -15.15 -44.44
C ASP A 415 -6.38 -15.11 -43.54
N GLN A 416 -5.92 -13.92 -43.16
CA GLN A 416 -4.78 -13.72 -42.26
C GLN A 416 -5.24 -13.42 -40.83
N GLY A 417 -4.31 -13.56 -39.87
CA GLY A 417 -4.58 -13.39 -38.46
C GLY A 417 -5.22 -14.63 -37.80
N THR A 418 -5.30 -14.60 -36.48
CA THR A 418 -5.64 -15.76 -35.65
C THR A 418 -6.86 -15.50 -34.76
N LEU A 419 -6.96 -14.29 -34.19
CA LEU A 419 -7.99 -13.93 -33.22
C LEU A 419 -9.25 -13.39 -33.91
N SER A 420 -10.31 -14.20 -33.98
CA SER A 420 -11.61 -13.76 -34.50
C SER A 420 -12.31 -12.76 -33.58
N ASN A 421 -13.17 -11.89 -34.11
CA ASN A 421 -13.98 -10.96 -33.29
C ASN A 421 -14.80 -11.70 -32.22
N ASN A 422 -15.36 -12.87 -32.57
CA ASN A 422 -16.09 -13.70 -31.62
C ASN A 422 -15.20 -14.21 -30.49
N TRP A 423 -13.96 -14.61 -30.79
CA TRP A 423 -12.98 -14.99 -29.77
C TRP A 423 -12.67 -13.82 -28.85
N ILE A 424 -12.44 -12.62 -29.39
CA ILE A 424 -12.14 -11.41 -28.62
C ILE A 424 -13.28 -11.09 -27.65
N HIS A 425 -14.53 -11.07 -28.12
CA HIS A 425 -15.69 -10.82 -27.25
C HIS A 425 -15.86 -11.90 -26.17
N ASP A 426 -15.74 -13.18 -26.53
CA ASP A 426 -15.88 -14.27 -25.56
C ASP A 426 -14.76 -14.29 -24.53
N ARG A 427 -13.52 -13.96 -24.94
CA ARG A 427 -12.37 -13.93 -24.04
C ARG A 427 -12.45 -12.73 -23.10
N ALA A 428 -12.94 -11.59 -23.58
CA ALA A 428 -13.25 -10.43 -22.74
C ALA A 428 -14.35 -10.74 -21.71
N GLU A 429 -15.41 -11.45 -22.12
CA GLU A 429 -16.45 -11.91 -21.21
C GLU A 429 -15.90 -12.89 -20.17
N MET A 430 -15.08 -13.86 -20.60
CA MET A 430 -14.42 -14.80 -19.68
C MET A 430 -13.55 -14.08 -18.66
N LEU A 431 -12.72 -13.13 -19.10
CA LEU A 431 -11.85 -12.35 -18.21
C LEU A 431 -12.67 -11.51 -17.23
N TYR A 432 -13.71 -10.82 -17.69
CA TYR A 432 -14.63 -10.08 -16.82
C TYR A 432 -15.20 -10.96 -15.70
N TRP A 433 -15.71 -12.14 -16.04
CA TRP A 433 -16.23 -13.06 -15.02
C TRP A 433 -15.14 -13.67 -14.14
N GLN A 434 -13.93 -13.89 -14.67
CA GLN A 434 -12.79 -14.30 -13.86
C GLN A 434 -12.53 -13.26 -12.77
N MET A 435 -12.45 -11.98 -13.15
CA MET A 435 -12.17 -10.89 -12.24
C MET A 435 -13.22 -10.78 -11.12
N LYS A 436 -14.51 -10.93 -11.48
CA LYS A 436 -15.61 -10.95 -10.50
C LYS A 436 -15.53 -12.14 -9.54
N VAL A 437 -15.27 -13.33 -10.06
CA VAL A 437 -15.12 -14.56 -9.25
C VAL A 437 -13.88 -14.51 -8.35
N ASP A 438 -12.83 -13.82 -8.79
CA ASP A 438 -11.59 -13.69 -8.02
C ASP A 438 -11.67 -12.61 -6.94
N GLY A 439 -12.44 -11.54 -7.18
CA GLY A 439 -12.71 -10.49 -6.18
C GLY A 439 -13.66 -10.92 -5.06
N GLU A 440 -14.63 -11.78 -5.35
CA GLU A 440 -15.50 -12.37 -4.32
C GLU A 440 -14.75 -13.52 -3.61
N LYS A 441 -13.90 -13.18 -2.63
CA LYS A 441 -13.02 -14.08 -1.84
C LYS A 441 -13.68 -15.30 -1.16
N ALA A 442 -14.96 -15.59 -1.40
CA ALA A 442 -15.78 -16.51 -0.62
C ALA A 442 -16.26 -17.76 -1.40
N PHE A 443 -15.39 -18.56 -2.04
CA PHE A 443 -15.84 -19.86 -2.58
C PHE A 443 -14.79 -20.97 -2.42
N ALA A 444 -14.65 -21.44 -1.19
CA ALA A 444 -14.17 -22.79 -0.92
C ALA A 444 -15.29 -23.78 -1.31
N SER A 445 -14.96 -24.76 -2.15
CA SER A 445 -15.86 -25.73 -2.80
C SER A 445 -16.64 -25.19 -4.00
N ASP A 446 -16.99 -26.10 -4.93
CA ASP A 446 -17.77 -25.89 -6.17
C ASP A 446 -19.19 -25.30 -5.96
N ALA A 447 -19.40 -24.45 -4.96
CA ALA A 447 -20.60 -23.67 -4.75
C ALA A 447 -20.50 -22.39 -5.59
N HIS A 448 -21.41 -22.27 -6.56
CA HIS A 448 -21.32 -21.33 -7.68
C HIS A 448 -21.91 -19.95 -7.33
N PRO A 449 -21.24 -18.81 -7.63
CA PRO A 449 -21.52 -17.54 -6.95
C PRO A 449 -22.79 -16.79 -7.35
N TYR A 450 -23.23 -16.84 -8.60
CA TYR A 450 -24.20 -15.85 -9.08
C TYR A 450 -25.64 -16.35 -9.11
N VAL A 451 -26.39 -16.06 -8.04
CA VAL A 451 -27.85 -16.22 -7.95
C VAL A 451 -28.58 -14.87 -7.85
N LYS A 452 -27.87 -13.74 -7.81
CA LYS A 452 -28.50 -12.44 -7.51
C LYS A 452 -29.10 -11.72 -8.73
N ASP A 453 -28.44 -11.76 -9.89
CA ASP A 453 -28.91 -11.11 -11.12
C ASP A 453 -28.77 -12.07 -12.31
N SER A 454 -29.82 -12.84 -12.62
CA SER A 454 -29.93 -13.84 -13.70
C SER A 454 -28.77 -13.87 -14.72
N PRO A 455 -27.59 -14.43 -14.38
CA PRO A 455 -26.46 -14.39 -15.29
C PRO A 455 -26.76 -15.32 -16.48
N PRO A 456 -26.17 -15.06 -17.65
CA PRO A 456 -26.33 -15.96 -18.78
C PRO A 456 -25.82 -17.35 -18.40
N ALA A 457 -26.55 -18.40 -18.81
CA ALA A 457 -26.21 -19.79 -18.49
C ALA A 457 -25.05 -20.26 -19.36
N VAL A 458 -23.83 -19.85 -19.01
CA VAL A 458 -22.61 -20.03 -19.81
C VAL A 458 -21.52 -20.77 -19.02
N ARG A 459 -20.77 -21.61 -19.71
CA ARG A 459 -19.55 -22.25 -19.22
C ARG A 459 -18.36 -21.83 -20.09
N PHE A 460 -17.35 -21.25 -19.47
CA PHE A 460 -16.06 -20.97 -20.10
C PHE A 460 -15.03 -22.02 -19.68
N VAL A 461 -14.25 -22.51 -20.64
CA VAL A 461 -13.12 -23.42 -20.41
C VAL A 461 -11.93 -22.90 -21.20
N ASP A 462 -10.87 -22.54 -20.49
CA ASP A 462 -9.56 -22.26 -21.06
C ASP A 462 -8.65 -23.46 -20.83
N HIS A 463 -8.35 -24.20 -21.90
CA HIS A 463 -7.56 -25.43 -21.78
C HIS A 463 -6.07 -25.14 -21.62
N ALA A 464 -5.58 -24.03 -22.19
CA ALA A 464 -4.18 -23.63 -22.06
C ALA A 464 -3.83 -23.26 -20.61
N GLY A 465 -4.62 -22.39 -19.97
CA GLY A 465 -4.43 -21.98 -18.58
C GLY A 465 -5.13 -22.88 -17.54
N GLY A 466 -5.85 -23.92 -17.98
CA GLY A 466 -6.59 -24.84 -17.11
C GLY A 466 -7.77 -24.20 -16.35
N ARG A 467 -8.22 -23.00 -16.76
CA ARG A 467 -9.24 -22.23 -16.05
C ARG A 467 -10.65 -22.63 -16.49
N ARG A 468 -11.56 -22.77 -15.52
CA ARG A 468 -12.98 -23.06 -15.78
C ARG A 468 -13.89 -22.14 -14.98
N ILE A 469 -14.81 -21.46 -15.67
CA ILE A 469 -15.82 -20.59 -15.05
C ILE A 469 -17.21 -21.10 -15.45
N VAL A 470 -18.07 -21.27 -14.46
CA VAL A 470 -19.43 -21.79 -14.69
C VAL A 470 -20.44 -20.83 -14.06
N LEU A 471 -21.16 -20.12 -14.91
CA LEU A 471 -22.25 -19.22 -14.51
C LEU A 471 -23.55 -20.00 -14.49
N ARG A 472 -24.34 -19.84 -13.41
CA ARG A 472 -25.59 -20.58 -13.23
C ARG A 472 -26.77 -19.62 -13.28
N ASN A 473 -27.74 -19.91 -14.12
CA ASN A 473 -29.10 -19.43 -13.92
C ASN A 473 -29.85 -20.46 -13.08
N LYS A 474 -30.48 -20.02 -11.97
CA LYS A 474 -31.28 -20.86 -11.05
C LYS A 474 -32.34 -21.71 -11.77
N TRP A 475 -32.76 -21.31 -12.96
CA TRP A 475 -33.87 -21.88 -13.70
C TRP A 475 -33.48 -22.79 -14.88
N ILE A 476 -32.18 -22.95 -15.18
CA ILE A 476 -31.70 -23.73 -16.35
C ILE A 476 -30.82 -24.90 -15.88
N GLY A 477 -31.25 -26.13 -16.22
CA GLY A 477 -30.49 -27.37 -15.96
C GLY A 477 -29.12 -27.38 -16.63
N GLY A 478 -28.17 -28.18 -16.11
CA GLY A 478 -26.76 -28.17 -16.52
C GLY A 478 -26.49 -28.49 -18.00
N SER A 479 -27.40 -29.17 -18.69
CA SER A 479 -27.27 -29.64 -20.08
C SER A 479 -27.69 -28.62 -21.16
N ASN A 480 -28.35 -27.51 -20.79
CA ASN A 480 -28.77 -26.44 -21.71
C ASN A 480 -27.91 -25.18 -21.56
N ARG A 481 -26.66 -25.33 -21.10
CA ARG A 481 -25.73 -24.21 -20.98
C ARG A 481 -24.96 -24.05 -22.26
N ARG A 482 -24.81 -22.80 -22.68
CA ARG A 482 -23.87 -22.44 -23.73
C ARG A 482 -22.44 -22.73 -23.25
N GLN A 483 -21.68 -23.46 -24.04
CA GLN A 483 -20.28 -23.77 -23.75
C GLN A 483 -19.36 -22.99 -24.67
N ILE A 484 -18.33 -22.40 -24.08
CA ILE A 484 -17.31 -21.64 -24.78
C ILE A 484 -15.96 -22.23 -24.40
N HIS A 485 -15.27 -22.81 -25.37
CA HIS A 485 -13.99 -23.47 -25.17
C HIS A 485 -12.89 -22.75 -25.94
N PHE A 486 -11.83 -22.43 -25.24
CA PHE A 486 -10.57 -21.93 -25.78
C PHE A 486 -9.55 -23.07 -25.71
N GLY A 487 -9.25 -23.68 -26.87
CA GLY A 487 -8.30 -24.79 -26.97
C GLY A 487 -6.86 -24.34 -26.72
N SER A 488 -6.01 -25.29 -26.34
CA SER A 488 -4.56 -25.05 -26.20
C SER A 488 -3.80 -25.35 -27.49
N ASN A 489 -2.47 -25.32 -27.40
CA ASN A 489 -1.57 -25.75 -28.48
C ASN A 489 -1.43 -27.29 -28.56
N ASN A 490 -2.07 -28.03 -27.65
CA ASN A 490 -2.08 -29.49 -27.65
C ASN A 490 -3.23 -30.05 -28.48
N SER A 491 -3.09 -31.30 -28.90
CA SER A 491 -4.21 -32.07 -29.46
C SER A 491 -5.25 -32.34 -28.38
N GLU A 492 -6.43 -31.72 -28.52
CA GLU A 492 -7.50 -31.79 -27.53
C GLU A 492 -8.84 -32.13 -28.21
N LEU A 493 -9.67 -32.91 -27.51
CA LEU A 493 -11.05 -33.15 -27.90
C LEU A 493 -11.94 -32.09 -27.23
N LEU A 494 -12.61 -31.26 -28.03
CA LEU A 494 -13.59 -30.29 -27.56
C LEU A 494 -15.00 -30.81 -27.84
N GLU A 495 -15.80 -30.99 -26.79
CA GLU A 495 -17.18 -31.47 -26.89
C GLU A 495 -18.17 -30.40 -26.43
N GLY A 496 -19.26 -30.25 -27.17
CA GLY A 496 -20.37 -29.36 -26.84
C GLY A 496 -21.56 -30.05 -26.19
N GLY A 497 -22.48 -29.23 -25.69
CA GLY A 497 -23.83 -29.62 -25.31
C GLY A 497 -24.86 -29.26 -26.38
N ASN A 498 -26.12 -29.11 -25.95
CA ASN A 498 -27.27 -28.88 -26.83
C ASN A 498 -27.59 -27.39 -27.03
N SER A 499 -26.60 -26.51 -26.97
CA SER A 499 -26.75 -25.04 -27.00
C SER A 499 -25.88 -24.40 -28.10
N PHE A 500 -25.94 -23.07 -28.25
CA PHE A 500 -25.13 -22.31 -29.23
C PHE A 500 -23.66 -22.19 -28.79
N ASP A 501 -23.00 -23.34 -28.71
CA ASP A 501 -21.64 -23.47 -28.21
C ASP A 501 -20.62 -22.92 -29.20
N ARG A 502 -19.50 -22.41 -28.68
CA ARG A 502 -18.40 -21.87 -29.48
C ARG A 502 -17.10 -22.57 -29.10
N PHE A 503 -16.38 -23.04 -30.12
CA PHE A 503 -15.10 -23.72 -29.99
C PHE A 503 -14.05 -22.95 -30.76
N TYR A 504 -12.99 -22.56 -30.05
CA TYR A 504 -11.85 -21.88 -30.64
C TYR A 504 -10.64 -22.80 -30.57
N GLY A 505 -10.11 -23.18 -31.73
CA GLY A 505 -8.88 -23.97 -31.85
C GLY A 505 -7.67 -23.09 -32.17
N MET A 506 -6.46 -23.66 -32.04
CA MET A 506 -5.19 -23.18 -32.61
C MET A 506 -5.11 -21.64 -32.73
N ALA A 507 -5.02 -20.95 -31.59
CA ALA A 507 -4.91 -19.49 -31.51
C ALA A 507 -6.16 -18.66 -31.86
N GLY A 508 -7.39 -19.18 -31.71
CA GLY A 508 -8.60 -18.34 -31.64
C GLY A 508 -9.50 -18.31 -32.89
N LYS A 509 -9.21 -19.13 -33.91
CA LYS A 509 -10.14 -19.36 -35.02
C LYS A 509 -11.30 -20.25 -34.58
N ILE A 510 -12.52 -19.90 -35.00
CA ILE A 510 -13.71 -20.74 -34.77
C ILE A 510 -13.50 -22.07 -35.50
N MET A 511 -13.59 -23.18 -34.77
CA MET A 511 -13.69 -24.49 -35.40
C MET A 511 -15.11 -24.69 -35.92
N GLN A 512 -15.25 -24.91 -37.22
CA GLN A 512 -16.50 -25.30 -37.83
C GLN A 512 -16.82 -26.73 -37.37
N ILE A 513 -17.92 -26.91 -36.64
CA ILE A 513 -18.36 -28.21 -36.13
C ILE A 513 -18.63 -29.12 -37.34
N MET A 514 -17.84 -30.18 -37.52
CA MET A 514 -18.34 -31.35 -38.24
C MET A 514 -19.42 -31.96 -37.36
N GLN A 515 -20.68 -31.80 -37.76
CA GLN A 515 -21.77 -32.54 -37.12
C GLN A 515 -21.42 -34.03 -37.17
N PRO A 516 -21.63 -34.81 -36.09
CA PRO A 516 -21.59 -36.25 -36.21
C PRO A 516 -22.63 -36.62 -37.27
N TRP A 517 -22.19 -37.36 -38.27
CA TRP A 517 -23.04 -37.97 -39.26
C TRP A 517 -24.26 -38.59 -38.55
N ARG A 518 -25.45 -38.04 -38.80
CA ARG A 518 -26.68 -38.79 -38.56
C ARG A 518 -26.61 -39.97 -39.52
N THR A 519 -26.16 -41.12 -39.04
CA THR A 519 -26.44 -42.39 -39.68
C THR A 519 -27.96 -42.55 -39.78
N ALA A 520 -28.37 -42.97 -40.97
CA ALA A 520 -29.72 -43.02 -41.52
C ALA A 520 -30.84 -43.52 -40.59
#